data_AF-A0A4Q7MTW2-F1
#
_entry.id   AF-A0A4Q7MTW2-F1
#
_cell.length_a   1.000
_cell.length_b   1.000
_cell.length_c   1.000
_cell.angle_alpha   90.00
_cell.angle_beta   90.00
_cell.angle_gamma   90.00
#
_symmetry.space_group_name_H-M   'P 1'
#
loop_
_entity.id
_entity.type
_entity.pdbx_description
1 polymer ?
#
loop_
_entity_poly.entity_id
_entity_poly.type
_entity_poly.pdbx_seq_one_letter_code
_entity_poly.pdbx_strand_id
1 'polypeptide(L)'
;MSLKQFNPRNTVLFAFMVVVALMRIFLSAEAPMNPIATFTPLGAMALFGGTYFNNRAKSVLFPVLTLWMSDIILNRFVYYNEWRFFYEGFYWTYISYALMAVAAKFIIRKVTVSNIIIASLAGTLIHWIGTSPGCFMIENSMYPKTWAGYFTSLVAAIPYERNFLIGTLVYSGVLFGGFELLQRRYSALRPAH
;
A
#
# COMPACT_ATOMS: atom_id res chain seq x y z
N MET A 1 -14.40 -0.51 -33.65
CA MET A 1 -13.84 -1.17 -32.44
C MET A 1 -12.51 -0.48 -32.14
N SER A 2 -12.50 0.49 -31.23
CA SER A 2 -11.30 1.30 -30.94
C SER A 2 -10.24 0.42 -30.30
N LEU A 3 -9.15 0.13 -31.02
CA LEU A 3 -7.99 -0.55 -30.46
C LEU A 3 -7.50 0.30 -29.28
N LYS A 4 -7.60 -0.24 -28.06
CA LYS A 4 -7.06 0.39 -26.84
C LYS A 4 -5.64 0.86 -27.15
N GLN A 5 -5.44 2.17 -27.25
CA GLN A 5 -4.13 2.75 -27.45
C GLN A 5 -3.22 2.29 -26.32
N PHE A 6 -2.17 1.55 -26.66
CA PHE A 6 -1.18 1.07 -25.72
C PHE A 6 -0.55 2.25 -25.00
N ASN A 7 -0.65 2.28 -23.67
CA ASN A 7 -0.10 3.35 -22.85
C ASN A 7 1.15 2.81 -22.11
N PRO A 8 2.36 3.07 -22.63
CA PRO A 8 3.60 2.51 -22.09
C PRO A 8 3.83 2.94 -20.64
N ARG A 9 3.44 4.18 -20.29
CA ARG A 9 3.52 4.70 -18.92
C ARG A 9 2.72 3.86 -17.92
N ASN A 10 1.44 3.61 -18.22
CA ASN A 10 0.61 2.79 -17.34
C ASN A 10 1.12 1.34 -17.24
N THR A 11 1.73 0.83 -18.31
CA THR A 11 2.33 -0.51 -18.35
C THR A 11 3.54 -0.58 -17.41
N VAL A 12 4.42 0.41 -17.44
CA VAL A 12 5.56 0.49 -16.50
C VAL A 12 5.07 0.65 -15.06
N LEU A 13 4.09 1.53 -14.80
CA LEU A 13 3.51 1.67 -13.46
C LEU A 13 2.93 0.33 -12.95
N PHE A 14 2.25 -0.42 -13.80
CA PHE A 14 1.74 -1.74 -13.47
C PHE A 14 2.88 -2.74 -13.17
N ALA A 15 3.98 -2.72 -13.93
CA ALA A 15 5.14 -3.55 -13.65
C ALA A 15 5.72 -3.27 -12.25
N PHE A 16 5.80 -1.99 -11.83
CA PHE A 16 6.19 -1.63 -10.47
C PHE A 16 5.23 -2.23 -9.42
N MET A 17 3.92 -2.18 -9.65
CA MET A 17 2.93 -2.80 -8.76
C MET A 17 3.12 -4.31 -8.63
N VAL A 18 3.40 -5.00 -9.75
CA VAL A 18 3.68 -6.44 -9.74
C VAL A 18 4.95 -6.74 -8.92
N VAL A 19 6.02 -5.95 -9.11
CA VAL A 19 7.25 -6.10 -8.32
C VAL A 19 6.99 -5.93 -6.82
N VAL A 20 6.20 -4.92 -6.43
CA VAL A 20 5.79 -4.73 -5.02
C VAL A 20 5.00 -5.94 -4.50
N ALA A 21 4.03 -6.45 -5.27
CA ALA A 21 3.25 -7.62 -4.86
C ALA A 21 4.13 -8.84 -4.63
N LEU A 22 5.07 -9.10 -5.54
CA LEU A 22 6.04 -10.18 -5.41
C LEU A 22 6.94 -9.97 -4.19
N MET A 23 7.51 -8.78 -4.02
CA MET A 23 8.33 -8.44 -2.84
C MET A 23 7.57 -8.70 -1.54
N ARG A 24 6.30 -8.28 -1.47
CA ARG A 24 5.45 -8.55 -0.30
C ARG A 24 5.32 -10.06 -0.05
N ILE A 25 5.02 -10.84 -1.09
CA ILE A 25 4.85 -12.30 -0.96
C ILE A 25 6.13 -12.94 -0.42
N PHE A 26 7.29 -12.60 -0.99
CA PHE A 26 8.58 -13.10 -0.52
C PHE A 26 8.88 -12.71 0.93
N LEU A 27 8.72 -11.43 1.28
CA LEU A 27 8.99 -10.93 2.64
C LEU A 27 8.05 -11.55 3.69
N SER A 28 6.79 -11.83 3.33
CA SER A 28 5.81 -12.45 4.23
C SER A 28 5.98 -13.97 4.36
N ALA A 29 6.54 -14.64 3.36
CA ALA A 29 6.76 -16.09 3.39
C ALA A 29 7.88 -16.50 4.37
N GLU A 30 8.92 -15.68 4.53
CA GLU A 30 10.06 -16.00 5.39
C GLU A 30 9.84 -15.66 6.86
N ALA A 31 8.84 -14.82 7.17
CA ALA A 31 8.69 -14.25 8.51
C ALA A 31 7.23 -14.06 8.96
N PRO A 32 6.46 -15.14 9.16
CA PRO A 32 5.21 -15.04 9.91
C PRO A 32 5.56 -14.55 11.33
N MET A 33 5.26 -13.29 11.64
CA MET A 33 5.41 -12.66 12.97
C MET A 33 6.82 -12.17 13.41
N ASN A 34 7.72 -11.80 12.47
CA ASN A 34 8.91 -11.01 12.84
C ASN A 34 8.60 -9.50 12.76
N PRO A 35 9.16 -8.62 13.63
CA PRO A 35 9.13 -7.17 13.43
C PRO A 35 9.58 -6.69 12.03
N ILE A 36 10.37 -7.47 11.30
CA ILE A 36 10.73 -7.19 9.89
C ILE A 36 9.53 -7.34 8.94
N ALA A 37 8.53 -8.15 9.27
CA ALA A 37 7.34 -8.35 8.43
C ALA A 37 6.51 -7.06 8.23
N THR A 38 6.64 -6.09 9.15
CA THR A 38 5.98 -4.77 9.01
C THR A 38 6.80 -3.76 8.22
N PHE A 39 8.04 -4.09 7.85
CA PHE A 39 8.83 -3.35 6.85
C PHE A 39 8.38 -3.71 5.43
N THR A 40 7.22 -3.19 5.03
CA THR A 40 6.53 -3.59 3.79
C THR A 40 6.55 -2.49 2.73
N PRO A 41 6.61 -2.84 1.42
CA PRO A 41 6.50 -1.87 0.33
C PRO A 41 5.06 -1.37 0.09
N LEU A 42 4.06 -1.90 0.81
CA LEU A 42 2.65 -1.58 0.59
C LEU A 42 2.31 -0.10 0.76
N GLY A 43 2.85 0.55 1.79
CA GLY A 43 2.60 1.98 2.00
C GLY A 43 3.13 2.82 0.83
N ALA A 44 4.37 2.54 0.41
CA ALA A 44 4.99 3.21 -0.73
C ALA A 44 4.22 2.96 -2.04
N MET A 45 3.72 1.74 -2.25
CA MET A 45 2.88 1.38 -3.39
C MET A 45 1.58 2.21 -3.44
N ALA A 46 0.90 2.39 -2.31
CA ALA A 46 -0.31 3.20 -2.25
C ALA A 46 -0.01 4.67 -2.56
N LEU A 47 1.06 5.23 -2.01
CA LEU A 47 1.47 6.61 -2.34
C LEU A 47 1.83 6.74 -3.83
N PHE A 48 2.64 5.82 -4.34
CA PHE A 48 3.11 5.80 -5.73
C PHE A 48 1.94 5.69 -6.73
N GLY A 49 1.00 4.77 -6.49
CA GLY A 49 -0.20 4.63 -7.31
C GLY A 49 -1.12 5.85 -7.21
N GLY A 50 -1.26 6.41 -6.01
CA GLY A 50 -1.97 7.66 -5.76
C GLY A 50 -1.46 8.83 -6.59
N THR A 51 -0.13 8.97 -6.69
CA THR A 51 0.54 10.08 -7.37
C THR A 51 0.57 9.92 -8.89
N TYR A 52 0.97 8.76 -9.42
CA TYR A 52 1.31 8.68 -10.85
C TYR A 52 0.14 8.34 -11.78
N PHE A 53 -0.91 7.65 -11.31
CA PHE A 53 -2.05 7.37 -12.16
C PHE A 53 -2.93 8.62 -12.38
N ASN A 54 -3.06 9.03 -13.65
CA ASN A 54 -3.82 10.23 -14.03
C ASN A 54 -5.31 10.09 -13.63
N ASN A 55 -5.93 8.95 -13.95
CA ASN A 55 -7.33 8.70 -13.65
C ASN A 55 -7.52 8.42 -12.14
N ARG A 56 -8.45 9.14 -11.50
CA ARG A 56 -8.79 8.99 -10.07
C ARG A 56 -9.19 7.57 -9.68
N ALA A 57 -9.93 6.88 -10.54
CA ALA A 57 -10.30 5.48 -10.31
C ALA A 57 -9.06 4.59 -10.33
N LYS A 58 -8.16 4.77 -11.32
CA LYS A 58 -6.94 3.95 -11.45
C LYS A 58 -5.95 4.16 -10.31
N SER A 59 -5.85 5.39 -9.78
CA SER A 59 -4.94 5.71 -8.66
C SER A 59 -5.29 4.96 -7.38
N VAL A 60 -6.55 4.55 -7.21
CA VAL A 60 -7.00 3.76 -6.05
C VAL A 60 -7.13 2.28 -6.41
N LEU A 61 -7.74 1.99 -7.56
CA LEU A 61 -8.05 0.64 -8.00
C LEU A 61 -6.80 -0.23 -8.14
N PHE A 62 -5.71 0.30 -8.70
CA PHE A 62 -4.51 -0.51 -8.91
C PHE A 62 -3.80 -0.87 -7.60
N PRO A 63 -3.53 0.06 -6.67
CA PRO A 63 -3.01 -0.30 -5.35
C PRO A 63 -3.89 -1.33 -4.62
N VAL A 64 -5.21 -1.12 -4.61
CA VAL A 64 -6.14 -2.03 -3.91
C VAL A 64 -6.21 -3.41 -4.57
N LEU A 65 -6.24 -3.49 -5.91
CA LEU A 65 -6.16 -4.77 -6.63
C LEU A 65 -4.85 -5.50 -6.35
N THR A 66 -3.74 -4.76 -6.32
CA THR A 66 -2.41 -5.34 -6.06
C THR A 66 -2.36 -5.94 -4.65
N LEU A 67 -2.87 -5.21 -3.67
CA LEU A 67 -3.05 -5.70 -2.31
C LEU A 67 -3.91 -6.98 -2.30
N TRP A 68 -5.10 -6.92 -2.90
CA TRP A 68 -6.04 -8.04 -2.93
C TRP A 68 -5.49 -9.31 -3.59
N MET A 69 -4.84 -9.19 -4.74
CA MET A 69 -4.22 -10.33 -5.41
C MET A 69 -3.11 -10.95 -4.57
N SER A 70 -2.29 -10.12 -3.92
CA SER A 70 -1.25 -10.62 -3.02
C SER A 70 -1.81 -11.27 -1.75
N ASP A 71 -2.96 -10.79 -1.23
CA ASP A 71 -3.65 -11.44 -0.10
C ASP A 71 -4.16 -12.83 -0.44
N ILE A 72 -4.73 -13.04 -1.64
CA ILE A 72 -5.20 -14.37 -2.07
C ILE A 72 -4.04 -15.39 -2.03
N ILE A 73 -2.89 -14.99 -2.55
CA ILE A 73 -1.69 -15.83 -2.60
C ILE A 73 -1.21 -16.10 -1.17
N LEU A 74 -1.08 -15.06 -0.33
CA LEU A 74 -0.64 -15.23 1.05
C LEU A 74 -1.61 -16.06 1.89
N ASN A 75 -2.92 -15.91 1.69
CA ASN A 75 -3.92 -16.72 2.37
C ASN A 75 -3.76 -18.20 2.03
N ARG A 76 -3.45 -18.51 0.76
CA ARG A 76 -3.24 -19.89 0.31
C ARG A 76 -1.92 -20.47 0.79
N PHE A 77 -0.82 -19.73 0.73
CA PHE A 77 0.51 -20.31 0.90
C PHE A 77 1.16 -20.01 2.26
N VAL A 78 0.67 -19.02 3.00
CA VAL A 78 1.30 -18.54 4.24
C VAL A 78 0.37 -18.60 5.44
N TYR A 79 -0.87 -18.08 5.33
CA TYR A 79 -1.71 -17.84 6.52
C TYR A 79 -2.78 -18.89 6.79
N TYR A 80 -3.56 -19.30 5.79
CA TYR A 80 -4.78 -20.11 6.00
C TYR A 80 -4.77 -21.45 5.27
N ASN A 81 -3.80 -21.70 4.39
CA ASN A 81 -3.74 -22.90 3.53
C ASN A 81 -4.97 -23.08 2.60
N GLU A 82 -5.72 -22.02 2.35
CA GLU A 82 -6.98 -22.02 1.59
C GLU A 82 -7.03 -20.88 0.59
N TRP A 83 -7.73 -21.07 -0.53
CA TRP A 83 -8.01 -19.99 -1.50
C TRP A 83 -9.05 -19.03 -0.94
N ARG A 84 -8.65 -18.21 0.03
CA ARG A 84 -9.50 -17.24 0.69
C ARG A 84 -9.40 -15.88 -0.01
N PHE A 85 -10.49 -15.47 -0.63
CA PHE A 85 -10.57 -14.20 -1.37
C PHE A 85 -10.67 -12.97 -0.46
N PHE A 86 -11.27 -13.12 0.71
CA PHE A 86 -11.43 -12.05 1.70
C PHE A 86 -11.27 -12.65 3.10
N TYR A 87 -10.39 -12.05 3.90
CA TYR A 87 -10.22 -12.41 5.30
C TYR A 87 -11.08 -11.50 6.19
N GLU A 88 -11.35 -11.92 7.42
CA GLU A 88 -12.16 -11.13 8.36
C GLU A 88 -11.49 -9.78 8.66
N GLY A 89 -12.24 -8.68 8.57
CA GLY A 89 -11.71 -7.33 8.80
C GLY A 89 -10.95 -6.71 7.61
N PHE A 90 -10.88 -7.36 6.43
CA PHE A 90 -10.14 -6.87 5.27
C PHE A 90 -10.49 -5.43 4.85
N TYR A 91 -11.77 -5.05 5.01
CA TYR A 91 -12.27 -3.73 4.59
C TYR A 91 -11.59 -2.58 5.34
N TRP A 92 -11.21 -2.75 6.60
CA TRP A 92 -10.44 -1.73 7.34
C TRP A 92 -9.08 -1.48 6.69
N THR A 93 -8.37 -2.55 6.34
CA THR A 93 -7.10 -2.48 5.62
C THR A 93 -7.28 -1.85 4.25
N TYR A 94 -8.28 -2.29 3.48
CA TYR A 94 -8.44 -1.89 2.07
C TYR A 94 -8.88 -0.43 1.97
N ILE A 95 -9.79 0.00 2.84
CA ILE A 95 -10.20 1.41 2.94
C ILE A 95 -9.01 2.28 3.34
N SER A 96 -8.18 1.83 4.29
CA SER A 96 -6.98 2.57 4.70
C SER A 96 -6.02 2.79 3.54
N TYR A 97 -5.69 1.73 2.78
CA TYR A 97 -4.83 1.87 1.60
C TYR A 97 -5.46 2.71 0.48
N ALA A 98 -6.78 2.63 0.29
CA ALA A 98 -7.49 3.49 -0.63
C ALA A 98 -7.38 4.96 -0.23
N LEU A 99 -7.58 5.27 1.06
CA LEU A 99 -7.44 6.62 1.62
C LEU A 99 -6.00 7.12 1.53
N MET A 100 -5.00 6.27 1.76
CA MET A 100 -3.59 6.60 1.56
C MET A 100 -3.32 7.03 0.11
N ALA A 101 -3.81 6.27 -0.87
CA ALA A 101 -3.64 6.60 -2.28
C ALA A 101 -4.34 7.92 -2.64
N VAL A 102 -5.53 8.16 -2.10
CA VAL A 102 -6.24 9.44 -2.27
C VAL A 102 -5.46 10.58 -1.63
N ALA A 103 -4.99 10.43 -0.40
CA ALA A 103 -4.19 11.43 0.31
C ALA A 103 -2.90 11.78 -0.46
N ALA A 104 -2.19 10.77 -0.96
CA ALA A 104 -0.98 10.94 -1.74
C ALA A 104 -1.22 11.77 -3.01
N LYS A 105 -2.36 11.57 -3.68
CA LYS A 105 -2.74 12.34 -4.87
C LYS A 105 -2.90 13.83 -4.57
N PHE A 106 -3.40 14.18 -3.39
CA PHE A 106 -3.60 15.58 -2.99
C PHE A 106 -2.34 16.23 -2.39
N ILE A 107 -1.54 15.46 -1.63
CA ILE A 107 -0.31 15.93 -0.98
C ILE A 107 0.83 16.04 -2.02
N ILE A 108 1.07 15.00 -2.81
CA ILE A 108 2.17 14.93 -3.77
C ILE A 108 1.72 15.51 -5.12
N ARG A 109 1.48 16.83 -5.16
CA ARG A 109 1.21 17.55 -6.42
C ARG A 109 2.44 17.64 -7.33
N LYS A 110 3.63 17.59 -6.72
CA LYS A 110 4.93 17.50 -7.39
C LYS A 110 5.77 16.48 -6.62
N VAL A 111 6.50 15.64 -7.35
CA VAL A 111 7.36 14.61 -6.75
C VAL A 111 8.62 15.29 -6.21
N THR A 112 8.64 15.52 -4.91
CA THR A 112 9.79 16.07 -4.16
C THR A 112 10.00 15.26 -2.90
N VAL A 113 11.23 15.24 -2.38
CA VAL A 113 11.56 14.51 -1.14
C VAL A 113 10.65 14.96 0.02
N SER A 114 10.44 16.27 0.17
CA SER A 114 9.56 16.83 1.21
C SER A 114 8.12 16.32 1.08
N ASN A 115 7.53 16.35 -0.12
CA ASN A 115 6.17 15.89 -0.32
C ASN A 115 6.02 14.38 -0.07
N ILE A 116 7.03 13.58 -0.43
CA ILE A 116 7.04 12.14 -0.15
C ILE A 116 7.10 11.89 1.36
N ILE A 117 7.92 12.62 2.11
CA ILE A 117 8.00 12.50 3.57
C ILE A 117 6.65 12.86 4.21
N ILE A 118 6.05 13.99 3.84
CA ILE A 118 4.75 14.43 4.36
C ILE A 118 3.66 13.40 4.04
N ALA A 119 3.63 12.90 2.80
CA ALA A 119 2.66 11.88 2.40
C ALA A 119 2.89 10.54 3.10
N SER A 120 4.14 10.17 3.41
CA SER A 120 4.47 8.96 4.17
C SER A 120 4.00 9.06 5.62
N LEU A 121 4.18 10.23 6.25
CA LEU A 121 3.66 10.49 7.59
C LEU A 121 2.13 10.46 7.60
N ALA A 122 1.49 11.19 6.69
CA ALA A 122 0.02 11.18 6.56
C ALA A 122 -0.52 9.78 6.27
N GLY A 123 0.14 9.05 5.37
CA GLY A 123 -0.23 7.68 5.01
C GLY A 123 -0.10 6.71 6.17
N THR A 124 0.96 6.83 6.97
CA THR A 124 1.15 6.05 8.21
C THR A 124 0.04 6.36 9.22
N LEU A 125 -0.31 7.64 9.42
CA LEU A 125 -1.42 8.01 10.32
C LEU A 125 -2.76 7.44 9.85
N ILE A 126 -3.03 7.49 8.53
CA ILE A 126 -4.23 6.89 7.93
C ILE A 126 -4.25 5.38 8.17
N HIS A 127 -3.13 4.69 7.93
CA HIS A 127 -3.01 3.26 8.16
C HIS A 127 -3.20 2.90 9.63
N TRP A 128 -2.53 3.61 10.54
CA TRP A 128 -2.58 3.37 11.97
C TRP A 128 -4.01 3.51 12.52
N ILE A 129 -4.68 4.62 12.20
CA ILE A 129 -6.03 4.90 12.69
C ILE A 129 -7.08 4.05 11.95
N GLY A 130 -6.87 3.77 10.65
CA GLY A 130 -7.86 3.11 9.82
C GLY A 130 -7.88 1.59 9.94
N THR A 131 -6.76 0.96 10.30
CA THR A 131 -6.66 -0.51 10.45
C THR A 131 -6.94 -0.99 11.88
N SER A 132 -6.66 -0.16 12.88
CA SER A 132 -6.87 -0.46 14.30
C SER A 132 -8.33 -0.76 14.73
N PRO A 133 -9.39 -0.24 14.08
CA PRO A 133 -10.78 -0.58 14.42
C PRO A 133 -11.17 -2.04 14.11
N GLY A 134 -10.28 -2.84 13.52
CA GLY A 134 -10.50 -4.27 13.30
C GLY A 134 -10.92 -5.04 14.55
N CYS A 135 -10.47 -4.60 15.74
CA CYS A 135 -10.82 -5.21 17.02
C CYS A 135 -12.33 -5.27 17.29
N PHE A 136 -13.13 -4.33 16.77
CA PHE A 136 -14.57 -4.32 16.99
C PHE A 136 -15.31 -5.46 16.29
N MET A 137 -14.75 -5.96 15.19
CA MET A 137 -15.46 -6.89 14.31
C MET A 137 -14.86 -8.29 14.31
N ILE A 138 -13.54 -8.42 14.49
CA ILE A 138 -12.87 -9.73 14.57
C ILE A 138 -13.47 -10.53 15.73
N GLU A 139 -14.00 -11.72 15.44
CA GLU A 139 -14.66 -12.60 16.42
C GLU A 139 -13.77 -12.88 17.63
N ASN A 140 -12.52 -13.31 17.37
CA ASN A 140 -11.49 -13.63 18.36
C ASN A 140 -10.47 -12.49 18.51
N SER A 141 -10.93 -11.24 18.59
CA SER A 141 -10.05 -10.08 18.76
C SER A 141 -9.21 -10.19 20.05
N MET A 142 -7.91 -9.90 19.95
CA MET A 142 -7.02 -9.79 21.11
C MET A 142 -7.38 -8.63 22.05
N TYR A 143 -8.08 -7.62 21.52
CA TYR A 143 -8.50 -6.43 22.27
C TYR A 143 -10.02 -6.44 22.48
N PRO A 144 -10.51 -5.91 23.62
CA PRO A 144 -11.94 -5.76 23.87
C PRO A 144 -12.65 -5.00 22.75
N LYS A 145 -13.89 -5.37 22.44
CA LYS A 145 -14.77 -4.70 21.47
C LYS A 145 -15.34 -3.38 22.03
N THR A 146 -14.47 -2.53 22.56
CA THR A 146 -14.80 -1.25 23.21
C THR A 146 -13.85 -0.15 22.74
N TRP A 147 -14.21 1.12 22.97
CA TRP A 147 -13.31 2.24 22.69
C TRP A 147 -11.98 2.15 23.44
N ALA A 148 -11.99 1.64 24.68
CA ALA A 148 -10.77 1.38 25.43
C ALA A 148 -9.89 0.31 24.76
N GLY A 149 -10.51 -0.75 24.23
CA GLY A 149 -9.79 -1.77 23.45
C GLY A 149 -9.19 -1.20 22.16
N TYR A 150 -9.90 -0.31 21.48
CA TYR A 150 -9.39 0.41 20.31
C TYR A 150 -8.16 1.27 20.65
N PHE A 151 -8.20 2.06 21.73
CA PHE A 151 -7.02 2.82 22.17
C PHE A 151 -5.85 1.92 22.57
N THR A 152 -6.14 0.77 23.19
CA THR A 152 -5.11 -0.22 23.53
C THR A 152 -4.45 -0.77 22.27
N SER A 153 -5.24 -1.09 21.24
CA SER A 153 -4.75 -1.52 19.92
C SER A 153 -3.87 -0.45 19.26
N LEU A 154 -4.29 0.82 19.30
CA LEU A 154 -3.49 1.93 18.76
C LEU A 154 -2.11 2.02 19.44
N VAL A 155 -2.06 1.95 20.77
CA VAL A 155 -0.79 2.02 21.51
C VAL A 155 0.10 0.82 21.18
N ALA A 156 -0.47 -0.39 21.11
CA ALA A 156 0.26 -1.60 20.74
C ALA A 156 0.75 -1.58 19.28
N ALA A 157 0.09 -0.83 18.40
CA ALA A 157 0.47 -0.69 17.00
C ALA A 157 1.69 0.23 16.77
N ILE A 158 2.06 1.11 17.72
CA ILE A 158 3.17 2.09 17.58
C ILE A 158 4.48 1.49 17.02
N PRO A 159 5.04 0.38 17.57
CA PRO A 159 6.28 -0.19 17.03
C PRO A 159 6.13 -0.69 15.59
N TYR A 160 4.96 -1.21 15.24
CA TYR A 160 4.67 -1.70 13.89
C TYR A 160 4.53 -0.54 12.91
N GLU A 161 3.86 0.54 13.31
CA GLU A 161 3.70 1.75 12.50
C GLU A 161 5.03 2.50 12.30
N ARG A 162 5.93 2.44 13.28
CA ARG A 162 7.31 2.92 13.10
C ARG A 162 8.01 2.16 11.96
N ASN A 163 7.93 0.83 11.96
CA ASN A 163 8.53 0.02 10.90
C ASN A 163 7.84 0.24 9.55
N PHE A 164 6.52 0.40 9.56
CA PHE A 164 5.72 0.73 8.37
C PHE A 164 6.13 2.08 7.77
N LEU A 165 6.32 3.11 8.60
CA LEU A 165 6.78 4.43 8.15
C LEU A 165 8.17 4.34 7.52
N ILE A 166 9.12 3.68 8.18
CA ILE A 166 10.49 3.54 7.67
C ILE A 166 10.47 2.75 6.35
N GLY A 167 9.72 1.65 6.28
CA GLY A 167 9.51 0.88 5.05
C GLY A 167 8.92 1.75 3.94
N THR A 168 7.86 2.49 4.25
CA THR A 168 7.21 3.40 3.30
C THR A 168 8.19 4.43 2.75
N LEU A 169 9.04 5.02 3.58
CA LEU A 169 10.05 5.98 3.14
C LEU A 169 11.12 5.34 2.25
N VAL A 170 11.68 4.21 2.67
CA VAL A 170 12.74 3.50 1.92
C VAL A 170 12.22 3.04 0.57
N TYR A 171 11.09 2.33 0.55
CA TYR A 171 10.48 1.85 -0.69
C TYR A 171 9.96 3.00 -1.56
N SER A 172 9.50 4.13 -0.98
CA SER A 172 9.17 5.31 -1.79
C SER A 172 10.40 5.87 -2.49
N GLY A 173 11.55 5.91 -1.82
CA GLY A 173 12.82 6.29 -2.45
C GLY A 173 13.13 5.42 -3.70
N VAL A 174 12.94 4.11 -3.59
CA VAL A 174 13.15 3.16 -4.69
C VAL A 174 12.10 3.33 -5.79
N LEU A 175 10.81 3.35 -5.46
CA LEU A 175 9.73 3.39 -6.45
C LEU A 175 9.67 4.74 -7.17
N PHE A 176 9.59 5.85 -6.43
CA PHE A 176 9.56 7.19 -7.02
C PHE A 176 10.89 7.52 -7.70
N GLY A 177 12.02 7.23 -7.06
CA GLY A 177 13.34 7.47 -7.64
C GLY A 177 13.56 6.68 -8.93
N GLY A 178 13.25 5.38 -8.91
CA GLY A 178 13.36 4.51 -10.09
C GLY A 178 12.48 4.99 -11.24
N PHE A 179 11.24 5.38 -10.96
CA PHE A 179 10.33 5.86 -12.00
C PHE A 179 10.72 7.23 -12.56
N GLU A 180 11.17 8.17 -11.72
CA GLU A 180 11.68 9.48 -12.16
C GLU A 180 12.95 9.34 -13.02
N LEU A 181 13.87 8.42 -12.67
CA LEU A 181 15.04 8.12 -13.50
C LEU A 181 14.64 7.57 -14.87
N LEU A 182 13.66 6.66 -14.92
CA LEU A 182 13.13 6.13 -16.18
C LEU A 182 12.49 7.23 -17.03
N GLN A 183 11.74 8.16 -16.45
CA GLN A 183 11.14 9.30 -17.16
C GLN A 183 12.17 10.27 -17.75
N ARG A 184 13.34 10.41 -17.12
CA ARG A 184 14.45 11.21 -17.67
C ARG A 184 15.03 10.58 -18.92
N ARG A 185 15.12 9.24 -18.96
CA ARG A 185 15.70 8.48 -20.08
C ARG A 185 14.71 8.21 -21.21
N TYR A 186 13.42 8.04 -20.91
CA TYR A 186 12.38 7.70 -21.88
C TYR A 186 11.25 8.73 -21.88
N SER A 187 11.19 9.56 -22.92
CA SER A 187 10.15 10.60 -23.07
C SER A 187 8.72 10.04 -23.13
N ALA A 188 8.55 8.82 -23.64
CA ALA A 188 7.26 8.11 -23.71
C ALA A 188 6.60 7.82 -22.35
N LEU A 189 7.34 7.95 -21.24
CA LEU A 189 6.83 7.75 -19.87
C LEU A 189 6.33 9.04 -19.21
N ARG A 190 6.54 10.19 -19.85
CA ARG A 190 6.05 11.48 -19.34
C ARG A 190 4.52 11.55 -19.49
N PRO A 191 3.82 12.30 -18.62
CA PRO A 191 2.40 12.58 -18.84
C PRO A 191 2.21 13.22 -20.23
N ALA A 192 1.22 12.77 -20.99
CA ALA A 192 0.77 13.52 -22.16
C ALA A 192 0.26 14.88 -21.67
N HIS A 193 0.89 15.96 -22.14
CA HIS A 193 0.46 17.33 -21.86
C HIS A 193 -0.89 17.62 -22.51
#